data_AF-A0A923VWC4-F1
#
_entry.id   AF-A0A923VWC4-F1
#
_cell.length_a   1.000
_cell.length_b   1.000
_cell.length_c   1.000
_cell.angle_alpha   90.00
_cell.angle_beta   90.00
_cell.angle_gamma   90.00
#
_symmetry.space_group_name_H-M   'P 1'
#
loop_
_entity.id
_entity.type
_entity.pdbx_description
1 polymer ?
#
loop_
_entity_poly.entity_id
_entity_poly.type
_entity_poly.pdbx_seq_one_letter_code
_entity_poly.pdbx_strand_id
1 'polypeptide(L)'
;IKSIIPKKMETFPWRGHMGLHLIDDVAKIIRTSKTTLVFTNTRSQCEIWFQAILEKFPEFAGEMAMHHGSITKETRIWVENAIKNEDLKVVICTSSLDLGVDFAPVETIIQIGGPKGVARFLQRAGRSGHQPGKESVIYFLPTHAMELIEASALKKAARDTIVEDRIPYLNSYDVLIQYLNTLAVSDGFFPDEIFKEIKNTFCYQNITTKNWQWILNFITYGSQSLQAYDEYKKVEIEENGLFRINSKMVAMHHRMQIGTIVSDAVLNVKFLSGGYIGSIEEWFVSKLQRGDTFIFGGKKLAFYAIKNMNVLVKKADVKKIARTVSWMGGRMTFSAQMSELLRTELYNANTENLTPELLALQPVFDRQRKESIIPDMKQFLVETFKTREGFHAVFYPFEGRFVHEALASILSYRISLLSPITFSLAYNDYGFELLSDQEIDMQNVLDNNLFSPEYLHHDLQKSLNATEMARRKFRDIAIIAGLVFTGMPGKPIKTKHLQSGSQLLFEVFRDFEPDNLLLQQAYTETF
;
A
#
# COMPACT_ATOMS: atom_id res chain seq x y z
N ILE A 1 -3.90 21.88 -12.58
CA ILE A 1 -4.56 21.15 -11.46
C ILE A 1 -5.68 22.00 -10.88
N LYS A 2 -6.91 21.49 -10.80
CA LYS A 2 -8.09 22.21 -10.29
C LYS A 2 -8.68 21.47 -9.09
N SER A 3 -8.67 22.06 -7.90
CA SER A 3 -9.25 21.44 -6.71
C SER A 3 -10.76 21.68 -6.67
N ILE A 4 -11.53 20.65 -6.32
CA ILE A 4 -12.97 20.74 -6.09
C ILE A 4 -13.17 21.14 -4.63
N ILE A 5 -13.33 22.45 -4.38
CA ILE A 5 -13.50 22.99 -3.04
C ILE A 5 -15.00 22.93 -2.67
N PRO A 6 -15.38 22.23 -1.58
CA PRO A 6 -16.76 22.18 -1.11
C PRO A 6 -17.30 23.58 -0.77
N LYS A 7 -18.58 23.83 -1.06
CA LYS A 7 -19.24 25.11 -0.70
C LYS A 7 -19.35 25.35 0.80
N LYS A 8 -19.44 24.28 1.61
CA LYS A 8 -19.58 24.34 3.06
C LYS A 8 -18.53 23.47 3.72
N MET A 9 -17.53 24.10 4.33
CA MET A 9 -16.43 23.42 5.01
C MET A 9 -16.79 22.94 6.42
N GLU A 10 -17.75 23.58 7.09
CA GLU A 10 -18.20 23.20 8.45
C GLU A 10 -18.81 21.80 8.50
N THR A 11 -19.49 21.37 7.43
CA THR A 11 -20.08 20.03 7.29
C THR A 11 -19.17 19.06 6.54
N PHE A 12 -18.00 19.53 6.10
CA PHE A 12 -17.05 18.71 5.36
C PHE A 12 -16.33 17.79 6.34
N PRO A 13 -16.20 16.49 6.04
CA PRO A 13 -15.57 15.59 6.98
C PRO A 13 -14.12 15.96 7.24
N TRP A 14 -13.71 15.85 8.51
CA TRP A 14 -12.32 16.10 8.91
C TRP A 14 -11.36 15.04 8.39
N ARG A 15 -11.79 13.76 8.36
CA ARG A 15 -10.98 12.63 7.89
C ARG A 15 -11.81 11.42 7.44
N GLY A 16 -11.23 10.55 6.61
CA GLY A 16 -11.63 9.14 6.47
C GLY A 16 -12.96 8.87 5.76
N HIS A 17 -13.40 9.81 4.91
CA HIS A 17 -14.64 9.69 4.15
C HIS A 17 -14.36 9.30 2.69
N MET A 18 -15.41 8.97 1.93
CA MET A 18 -15.27 8.50 0.54
C MET A 18 -15.37 9.63 -0.50
N GLY A 19 -15.70 10.86 -0.09
CA GLY A 19 -15.92 12.01 -0.97
C GLY A 19 -17.28 12.04 -1.71
N LEU A 20 -18.16 11.04 -1.50
CA LEU A 20 -19.44 10.92 -2.22
C LEU A 20 -20.39 12.12 -2.06
N HIS A 21 -20.22 12.96 -1.06
CA HIS A 21 -21.03 14.16 -0.91
C HIS A 21 -20.73 15.23 -1.99
N LEU A 22 -19.60 15.10 -2.71
CA LEU A 22 -19.24 15.93 -3.87
C LEU A 22 -19.63 15.28 -5.22
N ILE A 23 -20.44 14.22 -5.21
CA ILE A 23 -20.85 13.51 -6.42
C ILE A 23 -21.52 14.41 -7.46
N ASP A 24 -22.24 15.45 -7.01
CA ASP A 24 -22.89 16.42 -7.91
C ASP A 24 -21.86 17.24 -8.69
N ASP A 25 -20.73 17.57 -8.07
CA ASP A 25 -19.65 18.32 -8.72
C ASP A 25 -18.87 17.44 -9.68
N VAL A 26 -18.65 16.17 -9.34
CA VAL A 26 -18.11 15.16 -10.27
C VAL A 26 -19.00 15.01 -11.50
N ALA A 27 -20.31 14.83 -11.31
CA ALA A 27 -21.24 14.67 -12.42
C ALA A 27 -21.28 15.90 -13.35
N LYS A 28 -21.15 17.12 -12.81
CA LYS A 28 -21.04 18.34 -13.64
C LYS A 28 -19.80 18.29 -14.53
N ILE A 29 -18.64 17.94 -13.97
CA ILE A 29 -17.38 17.84 -14.72
C ILE A 29 -17.49 16.77 -15.81
N ILE A 30 -18.08 15.61 -15.48
CA ILE A 30 -18.31 14.53 -16.46
C ILE A 30 -19.20 15.04 -17.60
N ARG A 31 -20.33 15.71 -17.30
CA ARG A 31 -21.25 16.23 -18.34
C ARG A 31 -20.56 17.15 -19.32
N THR A 32 -19.69 18.03 -18.84
CA THR A 32 -18.96 19.01 -19.68
C THR A 32 -17.75 18.43 -20.42
N SER A 33 -17.34 17.20 -20.10
CA SER A 33 -16.20 16.54 -20.74
C SER A 33 -16.68 15.55 -21.81
N LYS A 34 -15.90 15.33 -22.85
CA LYS A 34 -16.11 14.27 -23.84
C LYS A 34 -15.79 12.91 -23.24
N THR A 35 -14.61 12.77 -22.65
CA THR A 35 -14.11 11.54 -22.01
C THR A 35 -13.48 11.85 -20.67
N THR A 36 -13.81 11.09 -19.63
CA THR A 36 -13.33 11.31 -18.27
C THR A 36 -12.76 10.03 -17.65
N LEU A 37 -11.58 10.10 -17.06
CA LEU A 37 -11.14 9.05 -16.11
C LEU A 37 -11.30 9.55 -14.68
N VAL A 38 -11.97 8.74 -13.85
CA VAL A 38 -12.16 9.00 -12.43
C VAL A 38 -11.30 8.02 -11.64
N PHE A 39 -10.15 8.47 -11.17
CA PHE A 39 -9.23 7.66 -10.39
C PHE A 39 -9.65 7.57 -8.93
N THR A 40 -9.62 6.35 -8.42
CA THR A 40 -9.81 6.00 -7.02
C THR A 40 -8.60 5.23 -6.50
N ASN A 41 -8.38 5.25 -5.18
CA ASN A 41 -7.20 4.64 -4.57
C ASN A 41 -7.36 3.13 -4.34
N THR A 42 -8.60 2.63 -4.29
CA THR A 42 -8.89 1.20 -4.04
C THR A 42 -9.98 0.68 -4.97
N ARG A 43 -10.00 -0.64 -5.21
CA ARG A 43 -11.02 -1.31 -6.04
C ARG A 43 -12.42 -1.13 -5.44
N SER A 44 -12.53 -1.19 -4.12
CA SER A 44 -13.80 -0.97 -3.42
C SER A 44 -14.29 0.46 -3.56
N GLN A 45 -13.40 1.46 -3.50
CA GLN A 45 -13.77 2.84 -3.76
C GLN A 45 -14.26 3.02 -5.20
N CYS A 46 -13.59 2.39 -6.18
CA CYS A 46 -14.01 2.36 -7.58
C CYS A 46 -15.45 1.84 -7.73
N GLU A 47 -15.74 0.66 -7.18
CA GLU A 47 -17.07 0.04 -7.23
C GLU A 47 -18.14 0.91 -6.54
N ILE A 48 -17.83 1.47 -5.37
CA ILE A 48 -18.77 2.34 -4.63
C ILE A 48 -19.09 3.61 -5.41
N TRP A 49 -18.09 4.27 -5.99
CA TRP A 49 -18.30 5.47 -6.79
C TRP A 49 -19.09 5.18 -8.06
N PHE A 50 -18.86 4.03 -8.70
CA PHE A 50 -19.62 3.62 -9.88
C PHE A 50 -21.10 3.42 -9.56
N GLN A 51 -21.40 2.67 -8.50
CA GLN A 51 -22.78 2.45 -8.08
C GLN A 51 -23.44 3.77 -7.65
N ALA A 52 -22.76 4.60 -6.86
CA ALA A 52 -23.31 5.87 -6.39
C ALA A 52 -23.61 6.84 -7.56
N ILE A 53 -22.76 6.88 -8.59
CA ILE A 53 -22.99 7.71 -9.78
C ILE A 53 -24.18 7.16 -10.57
N LEU A 54 -24.28 5.85 -10.82
CA LEU A 54 -25.44 5.28 -11.53
C LEU A 54 -26.76 5.45 -10.77
N GLU A 55 -26.75 5.24 -9.46
CA GLU A 55 -27.95 5.37 -8.62
C GLU A 55 -28.49 6.80 -8.61
N LYS A 56 -27.59 7.79 -8.55
CA LYS A 56 -27.98 9.21 -8.51
C LYS A 56 -28.19 9.83 -9.88
N PHE A 57 -27.44 9.36 -10.88
CA PHE A 57 -27.42 9.86 -12.25
C PHE A 57 -27.55 8.71 -13.26
N PRO A 58 -28.76 8.14 -13.40
CA PRO A 58 -29.01 7.02 -14.31
C PRO A 58 -28.73 7.34 -15.78
N GLU A 59 -28.63 8.62 -16.16
CA GLU A 59 -28.30 9.04 -17.53
C GLU A 59 -26.91 8.56 -17.98
N PHE A 60 -25.99 8.27 -17.06
CA PHE A 60 -24.68 7.72 -17.41
C PHE A 60 -24.72 6.20 -17.68
N ALA A 61 -25.88 5.56 -17.54
CA ALA A 61 -26.02 4.14 -17.88
C ALA A 61 -25.76 3.94 -19.38
N GLY A 62 -24.85 3.02 -19.71
CA GLY A 62 -24.40 2.77 -21.09
C GLY A 62 -23.23 3.64 -21.54
N GLU A 63 -22.97 4.78 -20.89
CA GLU A 63 -21.83 5.67 -21.17
C GLU A 63 -20.72 5.59 -20.10
N MET A 64 -20.92 4.76 -19.07
CA MET A 64 -19.99 4.59 -17.95
C MET A 64 -19.54 3.14 -17.77
N ALA A 65 -18.25 2.96 -17.48
CA ALA A 65 -17.69 1.66 -17.11
C ALA A 65 -16.77 1.74 -15.88
N MET A 66 -16.40 0.57 -15.34
CA MET A 66 -15.35 0.43 -14.32
C MET A 66 -14.11 -0.23 -14.90
N HIS A 67 -12.95 0.12 -14.37
CA HIS A 67 -11.68 -0.52 -14.74
C HIS A 67 -10.76 -0.74 -13.53
N HIS A 68 -10.56 -2.00 -13.16
CA HIS A 68 -9.57 -2.40 -12.16
C HIS A 68 -9.11 -3.85 -12.38
N GLY A 69 -8.03 -4.26 -11.72
CA GLY A 69 -7.40 -5.58 -11.93
C GLY A 69 -8.24 -6.82 -11.56
N SER A 70 -9.48 -6.65 -11.07
CA SER A 70 -10.42 -7.78 -10.85
C SER A 70 -11.43 -7.95 -11.97
N ILE A 71 -11.46 -7.03 -12.94
CA ILE A 71 -12.27 -7.13 -14.15
C ILE A 71 -11.57 -8.07 -15.14
N THR A 72 -12.34 -8.87 -15.88
CA THR A 72 -11.82 -9.81 -16.89
C THR A 72 -10.98 -9.08 -17.93
N LYS A 73 -10.02 -9.80 -18.54
CA LYS A 73 -9.13 -9.20 -19.54
C LYS A 73 -9.93 -8.68 -20.73
N GLU A 74 -10.92 -9.44 -21.17
CA GLU A 74 -11.78 -9.13 -22.32
C GLU A 74 -12.56 -7.84 -22.07
N THR A 75 -13.16 -7.69 -20.88
CA THR A 75 -13.89 -6.46 -20.51
C THR A 75 -12.95 -5.28 -20.36
N ARG A 76 -11.74 -5.47 -19.79
CA ARG A 76 -10.75 -4.39 -19.69
C ARG A 76 -10.34 -3.87 -21.06
N ILE A 77 -10.01 -4.76 -21.99
CA ILE A 77 -9.67 -4.39 -23.38
C ILE A 77 -10.85 -3.68 -24.06
N TRP A 78 -12.08 -4.14 -23.84
CA TRP A 78 -13.26 -3.46 -24.37
C TRP A 78 -13.42 -2.05 -23.79
N VAL A 79 -13.31 -1.88 -22.47
CA VAL A 79 -13.38 -0.56 -21.82
C VAL A 79 -12.29 0.35 -22.37
N GLU A 80 -11.06 -0.14 -22.47
CA GLU A 80 -9.92 0.62 -23.02
C GLU A 80 -10.22 1.09 -24.47
N ASN A 81 -10.70 0.21 -25.34
CA ASN A 81 -11.05 0.60 -26.71
C ASN A 81 -12.23 1.58 -26.75
N ALA A 82 -13.27 1.35 -25.93
CA ALA A 82 -14.47 2.18 -25.92
C ALA A 82 -14.20 3.61 -25.42
N ILE A 83 -13.38 3.78 -24.38
CA ILE A 83 -12.98 5.12 -23.91
C ILE A 83 -12.00 5.79 -24.88
N LYS A 84 -11.18 5.03 -25.62
CA LYS A 84 -10.31 5.53 -26.70
C LYS A 84 -11.09 6.02 -27.91
N ASN A 85 -12.20 5.36 -28.25
CA ASN A 85 -13.07 5.71 -29.37
C ASN A 85 -14.12 6.76 -29.02
N GLU A 86 -14.11 7.30 -27.80
CA GLU A 86 -15.14 8.21 -27.27
C GLU A 86 -16.54 7.58 -27.17
N ASP A 87 -16.65 6.24 -27.21
CA ASP A 87 -17.90 5.49 -27.00
C ASP A 87 -18.35 5.52 -25.53
N LEU A 88 -17.40 5.69 -24.61
CA LEU A 88 -17.65 5.90 -23.18
C LEU A 88 -17.32 7.32 -22.78
N LYS A 89 -18.23 7.95 -22.02
CA LYS A 89 -18.04 9.28 -21.47
C LYS A 89 -17.19 9.26 -20.20
N VAL A 90 -17.29 8.20 -19.40
CA VAL A 90 -16.56 8.09 -18.14
C VAL A 90 -16.14 6.66 -17.81
N VAL A 91 -14.92 6.52 -17.32
CA VAL A 91 -14.42 5.28 -16.72
C VAL A 91 -13.95 5.56 -15.31
N ILE A 92 -14.52 4.84 -14.33
CA ILE A 92 -14.03 4.87 -12.95
C ILE A 92 -12.98 3.79 -12.80
N CYS A 93 -11.79 4.16 -12.33
CA CYS A 93 -10.65 3.27 -12.38
C CYS A 93 -9.74 3.35 -11.16
N THR A 94 -8.93 2.31 -10.98
CA THR A 94 -7.77 2.32 -10.07
C THR A 94 -6.49 2.59 -10.85
N SER A 95 -5.32 2.34 -10.26
CA SER A 95 -4.01 2.43 -10.92
C SER A 95 -3.81 1.50 -12.12
N SER A 96 -4.80 0.68 -12.47
CA SER A 96 -4.78 -0.15 -13.67
C SER A 96 -4.72 0.64 -14.97
N LEU A 97 -5.05 1.94 -14.92
CA LEU A 97 -4.92 2.87 -16.05
C LEU A 97 -3.84 3.94 -15.79
N ASP A 98 -2.99 3.80 -14.76
CA ASP A 98 -1.90 4.77 -14.46
C ASP A 98 -0.74 4.64 -15.46
N LEU A 99 -0.36 3.40 -15.81
CA LEU A 99 0.89 3.05 -16.49
C LEU A 99 0.69 2.04 -17.62
N GLY A 100 1.43 2.24 -18.72
CA GLY A 100 1.86 1.14 -19.59
C GLY A 100 0.89 0.61 -20.64
N VAL A 101 -0.24 1.29 -20.87
CA VAL A 101 -1.07 1.00 -22.04
C VAL A 101 -0.92 2.17 -23.01
N ASP A 102 -0.75 1.85 -24.29
CA ASP A 102 -0.71 2.79 -25.42
C ASP A 102 -2.11 3.42 -25.62
N PHE A 103 -2.55 4.12 -24.57
CA PHE A 103 -3.90 4.61 -24.38
C PHE A 103 -3.99 6.01 -24.98
N ALA A 104 -5.00 6.26 -25.82
CA ALA A 104 -5.23 7.60 -26.36
C ALA A 104 -5.59 8.55 -25.21
N PRO A 105 -5.10 9.79 -25.21
CA PRO A 105 -5.47 10.76 -24.17
C PRO A 105 -6.97 10.86 -23.98
N VAL A 106 -7.39 10.92 -22.73
CA VAL A 106 -8.72 11.42 -22.41
C VAL A 106 -8.66 12.93 -22.24
N GLU A 107 -9.80 13.59 -22.37
CA GLU A 107 -9.91 15.02 -22.11
C GLU A 107 -9.70 15.35 -20.62
N THR A 108 -10.43 14.69 -19.72
CA THR A 108 -10.50 15.08 -18.30
C THR A 108 -10.08 13.96 -17.36
N ILE A 109 -9.31 14.31 -16.33
CA ILE A 109 -8.99 13.40 -15.22
C ILE A 109 -9.60 13.96 -13.93
N ILE A 110 -10.23 13.09 -13.12
CA ILE A 110 -10.67 13.39 -11.76
C ILE A 110 -9.95 12.43 -10.81
N GLN A 111 -9.16 12.96 -9.90
CA GLN A 111 -8.50 12.21 -8.83
C GLN A 111 -9.33 12.30 -7.55
N ILE A 112 -9.86 11.18 -7.06
CA ILE A 112 -10.59 11.12 -5.80
C ILE A 112 -9.63 10.77 -4.66
N GLY A 113 -9.53 11.69 -3.70
CA GLY A 113 -8.65 11.59 -2.54
C GLY A 113 -7.18 11.73 -2.88
N GLY A 114 -6.35 11.81 -1.84
CA GLY A 114 -4.90 11.97 -1.95
C GLY A 114 -4.25 10.81 -2.73
N PRO A 115 -3.48 11.06 -3.81
CA PRO A 115 -2.78 10.02 -4.58
C PRO A 115 -1.61 9.38 -3.82
N LYS A 116 -1.25 9.95 -2.65
CA LYS A 116 -0.16 9.58 -1.75
C LYS A 116 1.26 9.80 -2.28
N GLY A 117 1.41 10.16 -3.55
CA GLY A 117 2.68 10.58 -4.14
C GLY A 117 2.50 11.45 -5.38
N VAL A 118 3.49 12.28 -5.64
CA VAL A 118 3.55 13.28 -6.71
C VAL A 118 3.73 12.62 -8.07
N ALA A 119 4.67 11.67 -8.21
CA ALA A 119 4.95 10.96 -9.46
C ALA A 119 3.69 10.33 -10.05
N ARG A 120 2.93 9.64 -9.19
CA ARG A 120 1.67 9.00 -9.57
C ARG A 120 0.65 10.04 -10.02
N PHE A 121 0.53 11.14 -9.30
CA PHE A 121 -0.41 12.20 -9.63
C PHE A 121 -0.08 12.85 -10.98
N LEU A 122 1.19 13.15 -11.23
CA LEU A 122 1.66 13.70 -12.50
C LEU A 122 1.48 12.71 -13.66
N GLN A 123 1.74 11.42 -13.43
CA GLN A 123 1.47 10.37 -14.43
C GLN A 123 -0.01 10.30 -14.79
N ARG A 124 -0.91 10.38 -13.81
CA ARG A 124 -2.36 10.47 -14.05
C ARG A 124 -2.73 11.74 -14.79
N ALA A 125 -2.17 12.88 -14.40
CA ALA A 125 -2.42 14.17 -15.05
C ALA A 125 -1.99 14.15 -16.51
N GLY A 126 -0.85 13.53 -16.83
CA GLY A 126 -0.35 13.37 -18.20
C GLY A 126 -1.25 12.52 -19.12
N ARG A 127 -2.27 11.84 -18.58
CA ARG A 127 -3.31 11.16 -19.38
C ARG A 127 -4.37 12.11 -19.91
N SER A 128 -4.50 13.31 -19.34
CA SER A 128 -5.33 14.38 -19.87
C SER A 128 -4.63 15.07 -21.03
N GLY A 129 -5.29 15.20 -22.17
CA GLY A 129 -4.87 16.12 -23.24
C GLY A 129 -3.49 15.83 -23.82
N HIS A 130 -3.07 14.55 -23.89
CA HIS A 130 -1.78 14.03 -24.38
C HIS A 130 -1.58 14.27 -25.90
N GLN A 131 -1.61 15.54 -26.30
CA GLN A 131 -1.20 16.05 -27.61
C GLN A 131 -0.17 17.15 -27.35
N PRO A 132 0.92 17.24 -28.13
CA PRO A 132 1.90 18.30 -27.99
C PRO A 132 1.24 19.69 -27.96
N GLY A 133 1.53 20.48 -26.94
CA GLY A 133 1.03 21.84 -26.78
C GLY A 133 -0.37 21.98 -26.17
N LYS A 134 -1.08 20.89 -25.85
CA LYS A 134 -2.34 20.96 -25.08
C LYS A 134 -2.10 20.91 -23.58
N GLU A 135 -2.88 21.68 -22.83
CA GLU A 135 -2.83 21.71 -21.37
C GLU A 135 -3.50 20.46 -20.78
N SER A 136 -2.80 19.75 -19.90
CA SER A 136 -3.38 18.65 -19.12
C SER A 136 -4.19 19.17 -17.95
N VAL A 137 -5.49 18.86 -17.92
CA VAL A 137 -6.41 19.25 -16.84
C VAL A 137 -6.74 18.04 -15.96
N ILE A 138 -6.32 18.12 -14.70
CA ILE A 138 -6.70 17.19 -13.64
C ILE A 138 -7.49 17.92 -12.56
N TYR A 139 -8.63 17.36 -12.19
CA TYR A 139 -9.43 17.78 -11.04
C TYR A 139 -9.03 16.94 -9.82
N PHE A 140 -8.83 17.59 -8.68
CA PHE A 140 -8.58 16.92 -7.40
C PHE A 140 -9.83 17.03 -6.52
N LEU A 141 -10.42 15.89 -6.16
CA LEU A 141 -11.56 15.82 -5.27
C LEU A 141 -11.10 15.41 -3.87
N PRO A 142 -11.09 16.33 -2.89
CA PRO A 142 -10.80 15.99 -1.52
C PRO A 142 -11.97 15.17 -0.94
N THR A 143 -11.66 14.07 -0.28
CA THR A 143 -12.61 13.27 0.46
C THR A 143 -12.83 13.78 1.88
N HIS A 144 -11.88 14.56 2.40
CA HIS A 144 -11.92 15.20 3.71
C HIS A 144 -11.00 16.44 3.78
N ALA A 145 -11.16 17.25 4.83
CA ALA A 145 -10.55 18.59 4.96
C ALA A 145 -9.04 18.61 4.72
N MET A 146 -8.30 17.72 5.39
CA MET A 146 -6.83 17.67 5.29
C MET A 146 -6.30 17.44 3.87
N GLU A 147 -7.06 16.78 2.98
CA GLU A 147 -6.63 16.54 1.59
C GLU A 147 -6.61 17.83 0.75
N LEU A 148 -7.20 18.94 1.21
CA LEU A 148 -7.02 20.24 0.55
C LEU A 148 -5.60 20.78 0.73
N ILE A 149 -4.94 20.47 1.85
CA ILE A 149 -3.51 20.80 2.03
C ILE A 149 -2.68 19.97 1.05
N GLU A 150 -3.01 18.68 0.89
CA GLU A 150 -2.38 17.82 -0.13
C GLU A 150 -2.58 18.37 -1.55
N ALA A 151 -3.77 18.89 -1.87
CA ALA A 151 -4.03 19.48 -3.17
C ALA A 151 -3.16 20.74 -3.43
N SER A 152 -2.99 21.59 -2.41
CA SER A 152 -2.08 22.74 -2.46
C SER A 152 -0.63 22.28 -2.69
N ALA A 153 -0.20 21.27 -1.94
CA ALA A 153 1.14 20.70 -2.04
C ALA A 153 1.42 20.11 -3.44
N LEU A 154 0.47 19.35 -4.00
CA LEU A 154 0.58 18.78 -5.34
C LEU A 154 0.65 19.85 -6.44
N LYS A 155 -0.06 20.97 -6.29
CA LYS A 155 0.03 22.11 -7.22
C LYS A 155 1.43 22.70 -7.24
N LYS A 156 2.04 22.87 -6.07
CA LYS A 156 3.41 23.36 -5.94
C LYS A 156 4.41 22.36 -6.51
N ALA A 157 4.28 21.08 -6.16
CA ALA A 157 5.12 20.01 -6.68
C ALA A 157 5.13 19.95 -8.21
N ALA A 158 3.95 20.08 -8.83
CA ALA A 158 3.80 20.08 -10.28
C ALA A 158 4.44 21.31 -10.95
N ARG A 159 4.33 22.48 -10.31
CA ARG A 159 4.96 23.72 -10.80
C ARG A 159 6.48 23.64 -10.72
N ASP A 160 6.99 23.12 -9.62
CA ASP A 160 8.41 23.08 -9.31
C ASP A 160 9.10 21.80 -9.85
N THR A 161 8.34 20.93 -10.54
CA THR A 161 8.80 19.64 -11.09
C THR A 161 9.42 18.72 -10.04
N ILE A 162 8.90 18.76 -8.82
CA ILE A 162 9.34 17.91 -7.71
C ILE A 162 8.67 16.55 -7.86
N VAL A 163 9.47 15.48 -7.82
CA VAL A 163 9.01 14.09 -7.93
C VAL A 163 9.80 13.25 -6.94
N GLU A 164 9.21 12.16 -6.44
CA GLU A 164 9.89 11.23 -5.55
C GLU A 164 11.13 10.60 -6.16
N ASP A 165 12.17 10.46 -5.34
CA ASP A 165 13.30 9.58 -5.63
C ASP A 165 12.85 8.12 -5.66
N ARG A 166 13.43 7.34 -6.59
CA ARG A 166 13.26 5.89 -6.63
C ARG A 166 14.55 5.22 -6.22
N ILE A 167 14.64 4.87 -4.94
CA ILE A 167 15.75 4.10 -4.39
C ILE A 167 15.51 2.62 -4.75
N PRO A 168 16.37 1.99 -5.56
CA PRO A 168 16.21 0.58 -5.88
C PRO A 168 16.68 -0.30 -4.70
N TYR A 169 16.04 -1.46 -4.57
CA TYR A 169 16.54 -2.49 -3.65
C TYR A 169 17.85 -3.05 -4.18
N LEU A 170 18.86 -3.10 -3.30
CA LEU A 170 20.16 -3.69 -3.60
C LEU A 170 20.18 -5.13 -3.11
N ASN A 171 20.82 -6.01 -3.87
CA ASN A 171 21.04 -7.41 -3.51
C ASN A 171 19.76 -8.16 -3.09
N SER A 172 18.62 -7.92 -3.75
CA SER A 172 17.42 -8.77 -3.58
C SER A 172 17.72 -10.18 -4.09
N TYR A 173 18.10 -11.07 -3.17
CA TYR A 173 18.62 -12.40 -3.48
C TYR A 173 17.53 -13.36 -3.95
N ASP A 174 16.30 -13.20 -3.46
CA ASP A 174 15.13 -13.92 -3.96
C ASP A 174 14.90 -13.73 -5.47
N VAL A 175 15.00 -12.50 -5.97
CA VAL A 175 14.89 -12.15 -7.38
C VAL A 175 16.03 -12.76 -8.18
N LEU A 176 17.26 -12.72 -7.65
CA LEU A 176 18.42 -13.34 -8.30
C LEU A 176 18.26 -14.87 -8.36
N ILE A 177 17.81 -15.51 -7.28
CA ILE A 177 17.50 -16.94 -7.25
C ILE A 177 16.42 -17.29 -8.29
N GLN A 178 15.35 -16.49 -8.39
CA GLN A 178 14.31 -16.69 -9.38
C GLN A 178 14.85 -16.54 -10.82
N TYR A 179 15.73 -15.57 -11.05
CA TYR A 179 16.40 -15.36 -12.33
C TYR A 179 17.25 -16.58 -12.73
N LEU A 180 18.10 -17.08 -11.83
CA LEU A 180 18.94 -18.25 -12.08
C LEU A 180 18.10 -19.52 -12.34
N ASN A 181 17.03 -19.72 -11.56
CA ASN A 181 16.09 -20.82 -11.83
C ASN A 181 15.43 -20.67 -13.20
N THR A 182 15.17 -19.45 -13.66
CA THR A 182 14.61 -19.20 -15.00
C THR A 182 15.59 -19.61 -16.11
N LEU A 183 16.87 -19.24 -15.97
CA LEU A 183 17.91 -19.68 -16.90
C LEU A 183 18.08 -21.20 -16.89
N ALA A 184 18.08 -21.81 -15.69
CA ALA A 184 18.23 -23.25 -15.52
C ALA A 184 17.05 -24.08 -16.06
N VAL A 185 15.83 -23.52 -16.10
CA VAL A 185 14.67 -24.14 -16.77
C VAL A 185 14.79 -24.08 -18.30
N SER A 186 15.52 -23.10 -18.85
CA SER A 186 15.71 -22.91 -20.28
C SER A 186 16.87 -23.76 -20.80
N ASP A 187 17.94 -23.12 -21.28
CA ASP A 187 19.10 -23.80 -21.84
C ASP A 187 20.14 -24.17 -20.78
N GLY A 188 19.94 -23.75 -19.54
CA GLY A 188 20.96 -23.82 -18.49
C GLY A 188 21.82 -22.56 -18.43
N PHE A 189 22.74 -22.50 -17.48
CA PHE A 189 23.71 -21.40 -17.40
C PHE A 189 25.06 -21.84 -16.82
N PHE A 190 26.12 -21.10 -17.17
CA PHE A 190 27.44 -21.25 -16.55
C PHE A 190 27.64 -20.15 -15.49
N PRO A 191 27.98 -20.49 -14.23
CA PRO A 191 28.06 -19.50 -13.16
C PRO A 191 29.03 -18.35 -13.40
N ASP A 192 30.20 -18.61 -13.98
CA ASP A 192 31.24 -17.60 -14.19
C ASP A 192 30.86 -16.54 -15.24
N GLU A 193 30.01 -16.92 -16.20
CA GLU A 193 29.48 -16.01 -17.22
C GLU A 193 28.41 -15.11 -16.60
N ILE A 194 27.44 -15.73 -15.91
CA ILE A 194 26.34 -15.00 -15.29
C ILE A 194 26.82 -14.08 -14.16
N PHE A 195 27.84 -14.49 -13.39
CA PHE A 195 28.41 -13.64 -12.34
C PHE A 195 28.93 -12.31 -12.90
N LYS A 196 29.57 -12.31 -14.07
CA LYS A 196 30.06 -11.09 -14.74
C LYS A 196 28.90 -10.23 -15.21
N GLU A 197 27.85 -10.85 -15.75
CA GLU A 197 26.65 -10.15 -16.22
C GLU A 197 25.93 -9.45 -15.07
N ILE A 198 25.64 -10.15 -13.98
CA ILE A 198 24.88 -9.58 -12.86
C ILE A 198 25.63 -8.43 -12.18
N LYS A 199 26.97 -8.48 -12.11
CA LYS A 199 27.79 -7.39 -11.54
C LYS A 199 27.71 -6.10 -12.34
N ASN A 200 27.33 -6.16 -13.62
CA ASN A 200 27.11 -4.96 -14.44
C ASN A 200 25.73 -4.32 -14.21
N THR A 201 24.86 -4.95 -13.42
CA THR A 201 23.56 -4.39 -13.05
C THR A 201 23.67 -3.53 -11.79
N PHE A 202 22.87 -2.48 -11.70
CA PHE A 202 22.87 -1.57 -10.55
C PHE A 202 22.58 -2.30 -9.23
N CYS A 203 21.62 -3.23 -9.23
CA CYS A 203 21.16 -3.89 -8.01
C CYS A 203 22.17 -4.89 -7.42
N TYR A 204 23.06 -5.46 -8.25
CA TYR A 204 24.00 -6.50 -7.83
C TYR A 204 25.48 -6.10 -8.01
N GLN A 205 25.79 -4.84 -8.32
CA GLN A 205 27.17 -4.36 -8.49
C GLN A 205 28.09 -4.65 -7.30
N ASN A 206 27.54 -4.67 -6.09
CA ASN A 206 28.25 -4.92 -4.84
C ASN A 206 28.17 -6.38 -4.35
N ILE A 207 27.67 -7.31 -5.17
CA ILE A 207 27.60 -8.72 -4.79
C ILE A 207 29.01 -9.29 -4.57
N THR A 208 29.19 -10.00 -3.46
CA THR A 208 30.47 -10.64 -3.13
C THR A 208 30.52 -12.06 -3.69
N THR A 209 31.74 -12.59 -3.90
CA THR A 209 31.93 -13.99 -4.30
C THR A 209 31.35 -14.97 -3.27
N LYS A 210 31.38 -14.62 -1.98
CA LYS A 210 30.75 -15.41 -0.91
C LYS A 210 29.24 -15.50 -1.11
N ASN A 211 28.59 -14.36 -1.37
CA ASN A 211 27.14 -14.33 -1.60
C ASN A 211 26.78 -15.11 -2.86
N TRP A 212 27.58 -14.98 -3.92
CA TRP A 212 27.41 -15.75 -5.15
C TRP A 212 27.49 -17.26 -4.91
N GLN A 213 28.53 -17.73 -4.22
CA GLN A 213 28.67 -19.14 -3.90
C GLN A 213 27.51 -19.66 -3.03
N TRP A 214 27.05 -18.85 -2.08
CA TRP A 214 25.89 -19.18 -1.25
C TRP A 214 24.65 -19.41 -2.12
N ILE A 215 24.39 -18.52 -3.10
CA ILE A 215 23.24 -18.64 -4.00
C ILE A 215 23.32 -19.91 -4.85
N LEU A 216 24.50 -20.21 -5.42
CA LEU A 216 24.71 -21.42 -6.22
C LEU A 216 24.48 -22.68 -5.38
N ASN A 217 25.01 -22.72 -4.16
CA ASN A 217 24.79 -23.83 -3.24
C ASN A 217 23.32 -23.94 -2.83
N PHE A 218 22.65 -22.81 -2.64
CA PHE A 218 21.25 -22.76 -2.23
C PHE A 218 20.32 -23.37 -3.29
N ILE A 219 20.54 -23.09 -4.58
CA ILE A 219 19.70 -23.65 -5.66
C ILE A 219 20.02 -25.13 -5.96
N THR A 220 21.24 -25.60 -5.68
CA THR A 220 21.65 -26.98 -5.96
C THR A 220 21.40 -27.94 -4.81
N TYR A 221 21.73 -27.53 -3.59
CA TYR A 221 21.69 -28.38 -2.39
C TYR A 221 20.58 -27.98 -1.41
N GLY A 222 19.87 -26.89 -1.67
CA GLY A 222 19.04 -26.22 -0.66
C GLY A 222 19.90 -25.41 0.32
N SER A 223 19.30 -24.93 1.41
CA SER A 223 20.05 -24.33 2.51
C SER A 223 20.72 -25.41 3.39
N GLN A 224 21.63 -25.02 4.29
CA GLN A 224 22.31 -25.95 5.20
C GLN A 224 21.33 -26.82 6.03
N SER A 225 20.22 -26.23 6.47
CA SER A 225 19.14 -26.85 7.25
C SER A 225 18.13 -27.57 6.37
N LEU A 226 18.20 -27.39 5.05
CA LEU A 226 17.27 -27.97 4.09
C LEU A 226 17.88 -29.08 3.22
N GLN A 227 19.16 -29.41 3.40
CA GLN A 227 19.88 -30.42 2.59
C GLN A 227 19.23 -31.82 2.62
N ALA A 228 18.51 -32.15 3.69
CA ALA A 228 17.82 -33.43 3.83
C ALA A 228 16.55 -33.54 2.96
N TYR A 229 16.07 -32.43 2.38
CA TYR A 229 14.80 -32.36 1.68
C TYR A 229 15.04 -32.10 0.19
N ASP A 230 14.76 -33.12 -0.63
CA ASP A 230 15.02 -33.04 -2.08
C ASP A 230 14.17 -31.98 -2.80
N GLU A 231 13.06 -31.55 -2.21
CA GLU A 231 12.19 -30.50 -2.79
C GLU A 231 12.87 -29.13 -2.92
N TYR A 232 13.91 -28.85 -2.12
CA TYR A 232 14.67 -27.60 -2.20
C TYR A 232 15.92 -27.69 -3.09
N LYS A 233 16.26 -28.90 -3.57
CA LYS A 233 17.36 -29.15 -4.51
C LYS A 233 16.83 -29.03 -5.94
N LYS A 234 16.88 -27.81 -6.48
CA LYS A 234 16.18 -27.50 -7.74
C LYS A 234 17.06 -27.70 -8.96
N VAL A 235 18.33 -27.33 -8.85
CA VAL A 235 19.28 -27.24 -9.97
C VAL A 235 20.33 -28.34 -9.86
N GLU A 236 20.55 -29.03 -10.97
CA GLU A 236 21.59 -30.06 -11.13
C GLU A 236 22.78 -29.47 -11.89
N ILE A 237 23.98 -29.96 -11.60
CA ILE A 237 25.21 -29.58 -12.30
C ILE A 237 25.57 -30.71 -13.26
N GLU A 238 25.61 -30.41 -14.55
CA GLU A 238 26.05 -31.36 -15.58
C GLU A 238 27.58 -31.50 -15.61
N GLU A 239 28.09 -32.53 -16.30
CA GLU A 239 29.52 -32.84 -16.35
C GLU A 239 30.38 -31.70 -16.89
N ASN A 240 29.82 -30.87 -17.79
CA ASN A 240 30.48 -29.69 -18.35
C ASN A 240 30.43 -28.46 -17.43
N GLY A 241 29.82 -28.56 -16.24
CA GLY A 241 29.63 -27.45 -15.30
C GLY A 241 28.37 -26.61 -15.56
N LEU A 242 27.48 -27.04 -16.46
CA LEU A 242 26.22 -26.35 -16.76
C LEU A 242 25.21 -26.57 -15.64
N PHE A 243 24.58 -25.49 -15.17
CA PHE A 243 23.52 -25.53 -14.17
C PHE A 243 22.16 -25.64 -14.87
N ARG A 244 21.41 -26.71 -14.59
CA ARG A 244 20.13 -27.00 -15.28
C ARG A 244 19.08 -27.61 -14.36
N ILE A 245 17.80 -27.31 -14.59
CA ILE A 245 16.66 -27.97 -13.94
C ILE A 245 16.13 -29.06 -14.88
N ASN A 246 16.43 -30.32 -14.57
CA ASN A 246 15.99 -31.47 -15.38
C ASN A 246 14.58 -31.95 -15.00
N SER A 247 14.15 -31.70 -13.76
CA SER A 247 12.81 -32.07 -13.28
C SER A 247 11.71 -31.25 -13.96
N LYS A 248 10.88 -31.94 -14.77
CA LYS A 248 9.70 -31.33 -15.42
C LYS A 248 8.72 -30.72 -14.40
N MET A 249 8.60 -31.33 -13.23
CA MET A 249 7.72 -30.84 -12.16
C MET A 249 8.25 -29.51 -11.59
N VAL A 250 9.54 -29.45 -11.24
CA VAL A 250 10.17 -28.22 -10.73
C VAL A 250 10.10 -27.11 -11.78
N ALA A 251 10.40 -27.43 -13.04
CA ALA A 251 10.31 -26.49 -14.15
C ALA A 251 8.87 -25.97 -14.38
N MET A 252 7.86 -26.81 -14.18
CA MET A 252 6.45 -26.40 -14.26
C MET A 252 6.06 -25.49 -13.09
N HIS A 253 6.45 -25.85 -11.86
CA HIS A 253 6.19 -25.03 -10.67
C HIS A 253 6.81 -23.64 -10.80
N HIS A 254 8.08 -23.58 -11.19
CA HIS A 254 8.78 -22.32 -11.44
C HIS A 254 8.02 -21.45 -12.44
N ARG A 255 7.67 -22.00 -13.61
CA ARG A 255 6.93 -21.29 -14.66
C ARG A 255 5.59 -20.70 -14.22
N MET A 256 4.90 -21.34 -13.27
CA MET A 256 3.61 -20.86 -12.75
C MET A 256 3.75 -19.74 -11.71
N GLN A 257 4.96 -19.50 -11.19
CA GLN A 257 5.23 -18.55 -10.11
C GLN A 257 6.18 -17.43 -10.49
N ILE A 258 6.67 -17.37 -11.73
CA ILE A 258 7.56 -16.29 -12.19
C ILE A 258 6.89 -14.94 -11.97
N GLY A 259 7.60 -14.04 -11.30
CA GLY A 259 7.15 -12.71 -10.91
C GLY A 259 7.59 -12.34 -9.50
N THR A 260 7.55 -11.03 -9.23
CA THR A 260 7.91 -10.46 -7.92
C THR A 260 6.70 -9.86 -7.19
N ILE A 261 5.54 -9.80 -7.85
CA ILE A 261 4.31 -9.27 -7.27
C ILE A 261 3.64 -10.38 -6.46
N VAL A 262 3.87 -10.35 -5.15
CA VAL A 262 3.13 -11.19 -4.20
C VAL A 262 1.91 -10.40 -3.73
N SER A 263 0.72 -10.98 -3.85
CA SER A 263 -0.51 -10.35 -3.39
C SER A 263 -1.21 -11.24 -2.37
N ASP A 264 -1.86 -10.62 -1.39
CA ASP A 264 -2.75 -11.35 -0.50
C ASP A 264 -3.94 -11.91 -1.31
N ALA A 265 -4.36 -13.12 -0.97
CA ALA A 265 -5.51 -13.74 -1.60
C ALA A 265 -6.76 -12.86 -1.38
N VAL A 266 -7.57 -12.73 -2.43
CA VAL A 266 -8.82 -11.97 -2.40
C VAL A 266 -9.98 -12.96 -2.45
N LEU A 267 -10.98 -12.76 -1.59
CA LEU A 267 -12.19 -13.56 -1.49
C LEU A 267 -13.40 -12.79 -2.01
N ASN A 268 -14.35 -13.48 -2.64
CA ASN A 268 -15.60 -12.85 -3.10
C ASN A 268 -16.60 -12.74 -1.95
N VAL A 269 -17.17 -11.57 -1.69
CA VAL A 269 -18.21 -11.36 -0.68
C VAL A 269 -19.59 -11.59 -1.29
N LYS A 270 -20.37 -12.50 -0.69
CA LYS A 270 -21.71 -12.87 -1.14
C LYS A 270 -22.70 -12.97 0.02
N PHE A 271 -23.95 -12.59 -0.19
CA PHE A 271 -25.00 -12.91 0.77
C PHE A 271 -25.28 -14.42 0.79
N LEU A 272 -25.73 -14.94 1.94
CA LEU A 272 -26.20 -16.33 2.06
C LEU A 272 -27.36 -16.65 1.11
N SER A 273 -28.21 -15.66 0.81
CA SER A 273 -29.30 -15.77 -0.16
C SER A 273 -28.83 -15.79 -1.62
N GLY A 274 -27.53 -15.66 -1.87
CA GLY A 274 -26.98 -15.34 -3.18
C GLY A 274 -26.90 -13.83 -3.42
N GLY A 275 -26.15 -13.45 -4.46
CA GLY A 275 -25.83 -12.06 -4.80
C GLY A 275 -24.40 -11.69 -4.40
N TYR A 276 -23.64 -11.23 -5.39
CA TYR A 276 -22.27 -10.72 -5.23
C TYR A 276 -22.32 -9.28 -4.72
N ILE A 277 -21.48 -8.98 -3.72
CA ILE A 277 -21.38 -7.63 -3.13
C ILE A 277 -20.10 -6.93 -3.59
N GLY A 278 -19.02 -7.68 -3.74
CA GLY A 278 -17.69 -7.18 -4.05
C GLY A 278 -16.64 -8.21 -3.64
N SER A 279 -15.37 -7.86 -3.71
CA SER A 279 -14.27 -8.71 -3.26
C SER A 279 -13.65 -8.17 -1.97
N ILE A 280 -12.92 -8.95 -1.17
CA ILE A 280 -12.26 -8.49 0.07
C ILE A 280 -10.95 -9.26 0.30
N GLU A 281 -9.92 -8.60 0.85
CA GLU A 281 -8.64 -9.25 1.16
C GLU A 281 -8.81 -10.32 2.27
N GLU A 282 -8.25 -11.51 2.05
CA GLU A 282 -8.40 -12.68 2.94
C GLU A 282 -7.90 -12.39 4.36
N TRP A 283 -6.82 -11.60 4.52
CA TRP A 283 -6.25 -11.30 5.83
C TRP A 283 -7.24 -10.56 6.76
N PHE A 284 -8.15 -9.77 6.20
CA PHE A 284 -9.16 -9.07 6.98
C PHE A 284 -10.19 -10.07 7.50
N VAL A 285 -10.67 -10.94 6.61
CA VAL A 285 -11.71 -11.92 6.90
C VAL A 285 -11.20 -13.04 7.81
N SER A 286 -9.93 -13.41 7.70
CA SER A 286 -9.33 -14.47 8.52
C SER A 286 -9.28 -14.13 10.01
N LYS A 287 -9.37 -12.84 10.36
CA LYS A 287 -9.47 -12.34 11.75
C LYS A 287 -10.91 -12.30 12.27
N LEU A 288 -11.91 -12.57 11.43
CA LEU A 288 -13.31 -12.51 11.81
C LEU A 288 -13.80 -13.85 12.34
N GLN A 289 -14.58 -13.79 13.41
CA GLN A 289 -15.37 -14.89 13.91
C GLN A 289 -16.81 -14.79 13.43
N ARG A 290 -17.50 -15.93 13.34
CA ARG A 290 -18.91 -15.98 12.91
C ARG A 290 -19.76 -15.07 13.78
N GLY A 291 -20.44 -14.11 13.17
CA GLY A 291 -21.25 -13.10 13.85
C GLY A 291 -20.58 -11.72 13.98
N ASP A 292 -19.27 -11.62 13.75
CA ASP A 292 -18.55 -10.35 13.68
C ASP A 292 -19.14 -9.47 12.60
N THR A 293 -19.26 -8.17 12.89
CA THR A 293 -19.82 -7.21 11.95
C THR A 293 -18.78 -6.28 11.36
N PHE A 294 -18.89 -6.00 10.08
CA PHE A 294 -17.99 -5.12 9.36
C PHE A 294 -18.73 -4.28 8.31
N ILE A 295 -18.16 -3.13 7.95
CA ILE A 295 -18.71 -2.24 6.93
C ILE A 295 -18.00 -2.49 5.61
N PHE A 296 -18.77 -2.85 4.58
CA PHE A 296 -18.26 -3.12 3.24
C PHE A 296 -19.28 -2.68 2.19
N GLY A 297 -18.83 -1.92 1.18
CA GLY A 297 -19.72 -1.39 0.14
C GLY A 297 -20.84 -0.50 0.71
N GLY A 298 -20.56 0.26 1.77
CA GLY A 298 -21.56 1.07 2.51
C GLY A 298 -22.59 0.25 3.30
N LYS A 299 -22.53 -1.08 3.27
CA LYS A 299 -23.45 -1.98 3.99
C LYS A 299 -22.77 -2.53 5.23
N LYS A 300 -23.55 -2.65 6.30
CA LYS A 300 -23.12 -3.34 7.53
C LYS A 300 -23.44 -4.82 7.40
N LEU A 301 -22.40 -5.64 7.39
CA LEU A 301 -22.46 -7.07 7.11
C LEU A 301 -22.03 -7.86 8.34
N ALA A 302 -22.67 -8.98 8.59
CA ALA A 302 -22.28 -9.95 9.61
C ALA A 302 -21.62 -11.15 8.92
N PHE A 303 -20.38 -11.47 9.30
CA PHE A 303 -19.64 -12.61 8.78
C PHE A 303 -20.32 -13.93 9.18
N TYR A 304 -20.48 -14.85 8.24
CA TYR A 304 -21.05 -16.17 8.49
C TYR A 304 -20.03 -17.30 8.35
N ALA A 305 -19.42 -17.44 7.17
CA ALA A 305 -18.43 -18.48 6.87
C ALA A 305 -17.65 -18.17 5.60
N ILE A 306 -16.51 -18.83 5.40
CA ILE A 306 -15.81 -18.88 4.11
C ILE A 306 -16.09 -20.23 3.45
N LYS A 307 -16.54 -20.24 2.20
CA LYS A 307 -16.74 -21.46 1.40
C LYS A 307 -16.37 -21.22 -0.06
N ASN A 308 -15.49 -22.06 -0.61
CA ASN A 308 -15.07 -22.03 -2.02
C ASN A 308 -14.63 -20.63 -2.49
N MET A 309 -13.69 -19.98 -1.77
CA MET A 309 -13.24 -18.61 -2.04
C MET A 309 -14.34 -17.52 -1.95
N ASN A 310 -15.49 -17.83 -1.34
CA ASN A 310 -16.53 -16.85 -1.05
C ASN A 310 -16.67 -16.62 0.46
N VAL A 311 -16.73 -15.35 0.86
CA VAL A 311 -17.13 -14.88 2.19
C VAL A 311 -18.65 -14.77 2.19
N LEU A 312 -19.31 -15.66 2.92
CA LEU A 312 -20.75 -15.65 3.09
C LEU A 312 -21.11 -14.70 4.23
N VAL A 313 -22.05 -13.79 3.97
CA VAL A 313 -22.48 -12.76 4.91
C VAL A 313 -24.00 -12.68 5.05
N LYS A 314 -24.45 -12.06 6.15
CA LYS A 314 -25.83 -11.59 6.37
C LYS A 314 -25.84 -10.07 6.53
N LYS A 315 -27.00 -9.43 6.37
CA LYS A 315 -27.19 -8.06 6.88
C LYS A 315 -26.99 -8.07 8.39
N ALA A 316 -26.16 -7.16 8.90
CA ALA A 316 -25.96 -6.98 10.33
C ALA A 316 -27.06 -6.09 10.92
N ASP A 317 -27.26 -6.22 12.23
CA ASP A 317 -28.05 -5.24 13.00
C ASP A 317 -27.34 -3.88 12.98
N VAL A 318 -28.11 -2.81 12.74
CA VAL A 318 -27.63 -1.42 12.69
C VAL A 318 -26.97 -1.01 14.02
N LYS A 319 -27.36 -1.60 15.16
CA LYS A 319 -26.84 -1.23 16.49
C LYS A 319 -25.50 -1.86 16.87
N LYS A 320 -25.04 -2.93 16.21
CA LYS A 320 -23.77 -3.60 16.59
C LYS A 320 -22.53 -2.78 16.21
N ILE A 321 -21.46 -2.79 16.97
CA ILE A 321 -20.21 -2.12 16.55
C ILE A 321 -19.63 -2.90 15.37
N ALA A 322 -19.36 -2.21 14.25
CA ALA A 322 -18.81 -2.83 13.05
C ALA A 322 -17.41 -2.31 12.73
N ARG A 323 -16.51 -3.23 12.38
CA ARG A 323 -15.17 -2.90 11.90
C ARG A 323 -15.23 -2.33 10.49
N THR A 324 -14.56 -1.23 10.22
CA THR A 324 -14.38 -0.75 8.84
C THR A 324 -13.34 -1.62 8.15
N VAL A 325 -13.61 -2.04 6.92
CA VAL A 325 -12.64 -2.77 6.11
C VAL A 325 -11.51 -1.81 5.75
N SER A 326 -10.32 -2.02 6.34
CA SER A 326 -9.09 -1.38 5.88
C SER A 326 -8.48 -2.26 4.80
N TRP A 327 -8.20 -1.66 3.65
CA TRP A 327 -7.55 -2.31 2.52
C TRP A 327 -6.06 -2.05 2.56
N MET A 328 -5.22 -3.05 2.23
CA MET A 328 -3.78 -2.85 2.10
C MET A 328 -3.44 -1.79 1.04
N GLY A 329 -4.18 -1.73 -0.07
CA GLY A 329 -4.02 -0.67 -1.08
C GLY A 329 -4.35 0.75 -0.59
N GLY A 330 -5.15 0.87 0.48
CA GLY A 330 -5.40 2.14 1.18
C GLY A 330 -4.34 2.49 2.24
N ARG A 331 -3.32 1.63 2.43
CA ARG A 331 -2.18 1.87 3.34
C ARG A 331 -0.96 2.45 2.63
N MET A 332 -1.11 2.91 1.39
CA MET A 332 -0.03 3.66 0.73
C MET A 332 0.27 4.90 1.56
N THR A 333 1.51 4.95 2.06
CA THR A 333 2.03 6.07 2.84
C THR A 333 2.38 7.24 1.94
N PHE A 334 2.45 8.44 2.51
CA PHE A 334 3.14 9.54 1.85
C PHE A 334 4.60 9.19 1.58
N SER A 335 5.10 9.67 0.44
CA SER A 335 6.52 9.77 0.17
C SER A 335 7.15 10.90 0.98
N ALA A 336 8.47 10.85 1.20
CA ALA A 336 9.19 11.89 1.93
C ALA A 336 9.00 13.28 1.28
N GLN A 337 9.08 13.36 -0.05
CA GLN A 337 8.86 14.60 -0.79
C GLN A 337 7.42 15.12 -0.63
N MET A 338 6.42 14.24 -0.64
CA MET A 338 5.03 14.62 -0.40
C MET A 338 4.83 15.13 1.04
N SER A 339 5.43 14.45 2.02
CA SER A 339 5.41 14.84 3.44
C SER A 339 6.00 16.24 3.66
N GLU A 340 7.18 16.51 3.10
CA GLU A 340 7.85 17.81 3.18
C GLU A 340 7.01 18.93 2.56
N LEU A 341 6.47 18.69 1.37
CA LEU A 341 5.59 19.64 0.68
C LEU A 341 4.30 19.90 1.47
N LEU A 342 3.68 18.86 2.02
CA LEU A 342 2.49 18.98 2.84
C LEU A 342 2.76 19.81 4.10
N ARG A 343 3.86 19.53 4.81
CA ARG A 343 4.28 20.33 5.98
C ARG A 343 4.49 21.79 5.60
N THR A 344 5.24 22.04 4.53
CA THR A 344 5.49 23.40 4.04
C THR A 344 4.19 24.15 3.75
N GLU A 345 3.22 23.50 3.11
CA GLU A 345 1.92 24.10 2.82
C GLU A 345 1.05 24.29 4.08
N LEU A 346 1.10 23.36 5.04
CA LEU A 346 0.44 23.53 6.33
C LEU A 346 0.98 24.76 7.07
N TYR A 347 2.29 24.95 7.07
CA TYR A 347 2.94 26.08 7.75
C TYR A 347 2.60 27.42 7.11
N ASN A 348 2.35 27.45 5.79
CA ASN A 348 1.86 28.64 5.11
C ASN A 348 0.51 29.13 5.66
N ALA A 349 -0.26 28.28 6.36
CA ALA A 349 -1.48 28.72 7.04
C ALA A 349 -1.24 29.79 8.11
N ASN A 350 -0.01 29.91 8.64
CA ASN A 350 0.40 30.97 9.57
C ASN A 350 0.89 32.25 8.86
N THR A 351 0.87 32.28 7.53
CA THR A 351 1.33 33.41 6.70
C THR A 351 0.17 34.06 5.95
N GLU A 352 0.42 35.22 5.32
CA GLU A 352 -0.57 35.90 4.48
C GLU A 352 -0.73 35.25 3.09
N ASN A 353 0.19 34.37 2.69
CA ASN A 353 0.21 33.74 1.36
C ASN A 353 -0.65 32.48 1.31
N LEU A 354 -1.97 32.64 1.50
CA LEU A 354 -2.91 31.52 1.49
C LEU A 354 -3.34 31.15 0.06
N THR A 355 -3.21 29.88 -0.30
CA THR A 355 -3.79 29.33 -1.53
C THR A 355 -5.31 29.23 -1.41
N PRO A 356 -6.07 29.10 -2.53
CA PRO A 356 -7.52 28.90 -2.47
C PRO A 356 -7.93 27.72 -1.59
N GLU A 357 -7.13 26.66 -1.58
CA GLU A 357 -7.29 25.50 -0.71
C GLU A 357 -7.15 25.84 0.79
N LEU A 358 -6.10 26.60 1.15
CA LEU A 358 -5.87 27.01 2.54
C LEU A 358 -6.92 28.02 3.01
N LEU A 359 -7.36 28.93 2.14
CA LEU A 359 -8.46 29.86 2.42
C LEU A 359 -9.76 29.12 2.73
N ALA A 360 -10.07 28.04 2.00
CA ALA A 360 -11.22 27.21 2.28
C ALA A 360 -11.10 26.52 3.66
N LEU A 361 -9.89 26.21 4.10
CA LEU A 361 -9.61 25.63 5.41
C LEU A 361 -9.54 26.65 6.54
N GLN A 362 -9.77 27.95 6.31
CA GLN A 362 -9.71 28.96 7.36
C GLN A 362 -10.54 28.61 8.62
N PRO A 363 -11.79 28.11 8.52
CA PRO A 363 -12.55 27.72 9.72
C PRO A 363 -11.91 26.59 10.52
N VAL A 364 -11.19 25.68 9.84
CA VAL A 364 -10.42 24.58 10.45
C VAL A 364 -9.24 25.15 11.22
N PHE A 365 -8.48 26.04 10.58
CA PHE A 365 -7.32 26.67 11.19
C PHE A 365 -7.69 27.56 12.36
N ASP A 366 -8.80 28.30 12.27
CA ASP A 366 -9.31 29.11 13.36
C ASP A 366 -9.77 28.26 14.55
N ARG A 367 -10.35 27.08 14.28
CA ARG A 367 -10.69 26.12 15.34
C ARG A 367 -9.43 25.53 15.98
N GLN A 368 -8.44 25.15 15.19
CA GLN A 368 -7.16 24.61 15.69
C GLN A 368 -6.47 25.63 16.61
N ARG A 369 -6.39 26.90 16.21
CA ARG A 369 -5.76 27.98 17.00
C ARG A 369 -6.47 28.30 18.31
N LYS A 370 -7.72 27.88 18.49
CA LYS A 370 -8.45 28.04 19.77
C LYS A 370 -8.07 26.96 20.78
N GLU A 371 -7.71 25.77 20.31
CA GLU A 371 -7.45 24.60 21.16
C GLU A 371 -5.93 24.33 21.30
N SER A 372 -5.14 24.75 20.32
CA SER A 372 -3.73 24.39 20.17
C SER A 372 -3.04 25.36 19.18
N ILE A 373 -1.98 24.93 18.51
CA ILE A 373 -1.27 25.69 17.48
C ILE A 373 -1.36 25.01 16.11
N ILE A 374 -1.07 25.80 15.07
CA ILE A 374 -0.60 25.26 13.79
C ILE A 374 0.92 25.36 13.86
N PRO A 375 1.66 24.25 13.79
CA PRO A 375 3.11 24.27 13.95
C PRO A 375 3.79 25.08 12.85
N ASP A 376 4.92 25.71 13.17
CA ASP A 376 5.85 26.29 12.18
C ASP A 376 6.95 25.29 11.78
N MET A 377 7.80 25.68 10.81
CA MET A 377 8.92 24.86 10.31
C MET A 377 9.87 24.31 11.38
N LYS A 378 10.01 25.01 12.51
CA LYS A 378 10.91 24.63 13.61
C LYS A 378 10.18 24.08 14.84
N GLN A 379 8.91 23.74 14.70
CA GLN A 379 8.07 23.24 15.78
C GLN A 379 7.58 21.82 15.46
N PHE A 380 7.51 20.99 16.50
CA PHE A 380 6.89 19.68 16.43
C PHE A 380 5.69 19.68 17.37
N LEU A 381 4.50 19.50 16.81
CA LEU A 381 3.26 19.55 17.59
C LEU A 381 2.99 18.19 18.25
N VAL A 382 2.86 18.24 19.57
CA VAL A 382 2.35 17.14 20.40
C VAL A 382 1.19 17.67 21.22
N GLU A 383 0.03 17.02 21.12
CA GLU A 383 -1.17 17.37 21.87
C GLU A 383 -1.46 16.29 22.91
N THR A 384 -1.65 16.68 24.16
CA THR A 384 -2.00 15.77 25.25
C THR A 384 -3.35 16.12 25.84
N PHE A 385 -4.17 15.10 26.10
CA PHE A 385 -5.48 15.29 26.71
C PHE A 385 -5.98 14.00 27.36
N LYS A 386 -6.98 14.12 28.23
CA LYS A 386 -7.60 12.99 28.92
C LYS A 386 -9.04 12.80 28.45
N THR A 387 -9.41 11.55 28.17
CA THR A 387 -10.80 11.17 27.89
C THR A 387 -11.25 10.06 28.86
N ARG A 388 -12.39 9.44 28.57
CA ARG A 388 -12.85 8.24 29.29
C ARG A 388 -12.05 7.00 28.93
N GLU A 389 -11.37 7.00 27.78
CA GLU A 389 -10.56 5.87 27.30
C GLU A 389 -9.16 5.87 27.90
N GLY A 390 -8.68 7.02 28.38
CA GLY A 390 -7.37 7.14 29.02
C GLY A 390 -6.73 8.51 28.79
N PHE A 391 -5.40 8.52 28.82
CA PHE A 391 -4.55 9.66 28.53
C PHE A 391 -3.95 9.49 27.14
N HIS A 392 -4.11 10.54 26.33
CA HIS A 392 -3.72 10.56 24.94
C HIS A 392 -2.52 11.48 24.77
N ALA A 393 -1.52 11.04 24.02
CA ALA A 393 -0.49 11.89 23.44
C ALA A 393 -0.51 11.70 21.91
N VAL A 394 -0.87 12.74 21.18
CA VAL A 394 -0.99 12.73 19.71
C VAL A 394 0.13 13.55 19.11
N PHE A 395 0.88 12.93 18.20
CA PHE A 395 2.07 13.47 17.58
C PHE A 395 1.79 13.73 16.10
N TYR A 396 2.12 14.92 15.59
CA TYR A 396 1.83 15.32 14.21
C TYR A 396 3.10 15.61 13.37
N PRO A 397 3.91 14.59 13.03
CA PRO A 397 5.09 14.78 12.20
C PRO A 397 4.81 14.85 10.70
N PHE A 398 3.65 14.37 10.22
CA PHE A 398 3.28 14.37 8.80
C PHE A 398 4.26 13.63 7.86
N GLU A 399 4.99 12.63 8.36
CA GLU A 399 6.01 11.86 7.63
C GLU A 399 5.49 10.53 7.04
N GLY A 400 4.17 10.33 7.05
CA GLY A 400 3.56 9.13 6.50
C GLY A 400 3.48 7.96 7.49
N ARG A 401 2.55 7.03 7.19
CA ARG A 401 2.14 5.95 8.08
C ARG A 401 3.28 5.08 8.59
N PHE A 402 4.23 4.68 7.74
CA PHE A 402 5.28 3.74 8.13
C PHE A 402 6.31 4.37 9.07
N VAL A 403 6.66 5.64 8.83
CA VAL A 403 7.50 6.41 9.75
C VAL A 403 6.80 6.54 11.10
N HIS A 404 5.50 6.83 11.08
CA HIS A 404 4.70 6.99 12.30
C HIS A 404 4.54 5.68 13.09
N GLU A 405 4.43 4.54 12.41
CA GLU A 405 4.44 3.22 13.04
C GLU A 405 5.76 2.98 13.77
N ALA A 406 6.90 3.24 13.11
CA ALA A 406 8.21 3.11 13.73
C ALA A 406 8.40 4.08 14.91
N LEU A 407 8.05 5.36 14.74
CA LEU A 407 8.16 6.38 15.79
C LEU A 407 7.29 6.05 17.00
N ALA A 408 6.04 5.65 16.79
CA ALA A 408 5.12 5.26 17.87
C ALA A 408 5.70 4.09 18.67
N SER A 409 6.21 3.07 17.98
CA SER A 409 6.82 1.91 18.64
C SER A 409 8.08 2.29 19.41
N ILE A 410 9.05 2.96 18.79
CA ILE A 410 10.29 3.38 19.46
C ILE A 410 9.98 4.22 20.69
N LEU A 411 9.12 5.23 20.55
CA LEU A 411 8.80 6.14 21.64
C LEU A 411 8.06 5.41 22.77
N SER A 412 7.11 4.53 22.45
CA SER A 412 6.42 3.70 23.44
C SER A 412 7.38 2.82 24.25
N TYR A 413 8.34 2.18 23.57
CA TYR A 413 9.37 1.37 24.22
C TYR A 413 10.28 2.23 25.09
N ARG A 414 10.79 3.34 24.58
CA ARG A 414 11.65 4.24 25.35
C ARG A 414 10.97 4.80 26.59
N ILE A 415 9.70 5.19 26.50
CA ILE A 415 8.92 5.64 27.67
C ILE A 415 8.76 4.50 28.68
N SER A 416 8.51 3.27 28.21
CA SER A 416 8.40 2.10 29.10
C SER A 416 9.67 1.76 29.89
N LEU A 417 10.83 2.27 29.46
CA LEU A 417 12.09 2.15 30.21
C LEU A 417 12.18 3.13 31.38
N LEU A 418 11.44 4.25 31.33
CA LEU A 418 11.39 5.24 32.41
C LEU A 418 10.39 4.85 33.51
N SER A 419 9.25 4.28 33.12
CA SER A 419 8.22 3.83 34.06
C SER A 419 7.40 2.65 33.51
N PRO A 420 6.83 1.79 34.38
CA PRO A 420 5.93 0.72 33.94
C PRO A 420 4.63 1.26 33.34
N ILE A 421 4.57 1.36 32.01
CA ILE A 421 3.41 1.87 31.26
C ILE A 421 3.17 1.02 30.02
N THR A 422 1.92 0.94 29.57
CA THR A 422 1.53 0.21 28.36
C THR A 422 0.75 1.12 27.42
N PHE A 423 0.95 0.97 26.12
CA PHE A 423 0.33 1.82 25.12
C PHE A 423 -0.53 1.04 24.13
N SER A 424 -1.68 1.60 23.81
CA SER A 424 -2.39 1.33 22.56
C SER A 424 -1.92 2.34 21.51
N LEU A 425 -1.44 1.82 20.37
CA LEU A 425 -0.88 2.64 19.29
C LEU A 425 -1.89 2.82 18.16
N ALA A 426 -2.05 4.05 17.68
CA ALA A 426 -2.77 4.34 16.44
C ALA A 426 -1.93 5.27 15.55
N TYR A 427 -1.94 5.05 14.24
CA TYR A 427 -1.11 5.81 13.30
C TYR A 427 -1.73 5.89 11.91
N ASN A 428 -1.43 6.98 11.22
CA ASN A 428 -1.88 7.29 9.87
C ASN A 428 -0.86 8.17 9.14
N ASP A 429 -1.19 8.75 7.99
CA ASP A 429 -0.22 9.52 7.21
C ASP A 429 0.15 10.89 7.82
N TYR A 430 -0.68 11.44 8.70
CA TYR A 430 -0.49 12.76 9.32
C TYR A 430 0.14 12.68 10.71
N GLY A 431 -0.10 11.59 11.45
CA GLY A 431 0.46 11.43 12.78
C GLY A 431 0.19 10.09 13.45
N PHE A 432 0.61 9.99 14.71
CA PHE A 432 0.39 8.83 15.57
C PHE A 432 -0.05 9.23 16.98
N GLU A 433 -0.61 8.27 17.70
CA GLU A 433 -1.15 8.39 19.04
C GLU A 433 -0.56 7.31 19.94
N LEU A 434 -0.17 7.74 21.14
CA LEU A 434 0.08 6.88 22.28
C LEU A 434 -1.08 7.05 23.26
N LEU A 435 -1.91 6.01 23.41
CA LEU A 435 -3.00 5.96 24.38
C LEU A 435 -2.61 5.06 25.54
N SER A 436 -2.70 5.55 26.76
CA SER A 436 -2.40 4.83 27.99
C SER A 436 -3.52 5.00 29.03
N ASP A 437 -3.68 4.03 29.92
CA ASP A 437 -4.53 4.16 31.11
C ASP A 437 -3.91 5.07 32.19
N GLN A 438 -2.61 5.31 32.09
CA GLN A 438 -1.80 6.19 32.94
C GLN A 438 -1.38 7.47 32.21
N GLU A 439 -1.18 8.55 32.97
CA GLU A 439 -0.71 9.83 32.43
C GLU A 439 0.68 9.70 31.82
N ILE A 440 0.86 10.31 30.65
CA ILE A 440 2.13 10.34 29.94
C ILE A 440 2.85 11.62 30.31
N ASP A 441 3.91 11.51 31.12
CA ASP A 441 4.73 12.65 31.50
C ASP A 441 5.63 13.10 30.34
N MET A 442 5.13 14.03 29.54
CA MET A 442 5.86 14.59 28.41
C MET A 442 7.10 15.40 28.81
N GLN A 443 7.15 15.94 30.04
CA GLN A 443 8.35 16.62 30.50
C GLN A 443 9.48 15.59 30.68
N ASN A 444 9.18 14.43 31.26
CA ASN A 444 10.13 13.33 31.40
C ASN A 444 10.62 12.80 30.03
N VAL A 445 9.74 12.78 29.01
CA VAL A 445 10.11 12.46 27.62
C VAL A 445 11.17 13.42 27.07
N LEU A 446 10.98 14.73 27.31
CA LEU A 446 11.88 15.78 26.84
C LEU A 446 13.19 15.79 27.63
N ASP A 447 13.13 15.70 28.97
CA ASP A 447 14.28 15.74 29.86
C ASP A 447 15.25 14.57 29.63
N ASN A 448 14.72 13.40 29.25
CA ASN A 448 15.53 12.22 28.90
C ASN A 448 15.86 12.14 27.39
N ASN A 449 15.52 13.16 26.61
CA ASN A 449 15.82 13.24 25.18
C ASN A 449 15.37 11.98 24.40
N LEU A 450 14.16 11.49 24.66
CA LEU A 450 13.68 10.22 24.08
C LEU A 450 13.49 10.27 22.55
N PHE A 451 13.58 11.45 21.94
CA PHE A 451 13.60 11.65 20.49
C PHE A 451 14.99 11.48 19.85
N SER A 452 16.03 11.22 20.64
CA SER A 452 17.40 11.09 20.15
C SER A 452 17.54 10.03 19.04
N PRO A 453 18.31 10.30 17.97
CA PRO A 453 18.63 9.30 16.96
C PRO A 453 19.63 8.25 17.46
N GLU A 454 20.23 8.43 18.65
CA GLU A 454 21.12 7.45 19.26
C GLU A 454 20.40 6.12 19.50
N TYR A 455 21.08 5.01 19.23
CA TYR A 455 20.56 3.64 19.37
C TYR A 455 19.27 3.34 18.59
N LEU A 456 18.90 4.16 17.60
CA LEU A 456 17.64 4.05 16.86
C LEU A 456 17.38 2.63 16.33
N HIS A 457 18.36 2.01 15.66
CA HIS A 457 18.18 0.67 15.08
C HIS A 457 17.98 -0.41 16.16
N HIS A 458 18.75 -0.32 17.25
CA HIS A 458 18.64 -1.25 18.37
C HIS A 458 17.28 -1.12 19.07
N ASP A 459 16.80 0.11 19.30
CA ASP A 459 15.52 0.35 19.96
C ASP A 459 14.34 0.00 19.04
N LEU A 460 14.47 0.21 17.73
CA LEU A 460 13.49 -0.22 16.74
C LEU A 460 13.31 -1.75 16.76
N GLN A 461 14.42 -2.50 16.81
CA GLN A 461 14.39 -3.96 16.92
C GLN A 461 13.73 -4.47 18.20
N LYS A 462 13.88 -3.74 19.32
CA LYS A 462 13.28 -4.09 20.61
C LYS A 462 11.81 -3.66 20.75
N SER A 463 11.45 -2.55 20.12
CA SER A 463 10.13 -1.92 20.27
C SER A 463 9.07 -2.47 19.32
N LEU A 464 9.46 -2.76 18.08
CA LEU A 464 8.63 -3.47 17.13
C LEU A 464 8.79 -4.96 17.37
N ASN A 465 7.74 -5.73 17.08
CA ASN A 465 7.92 -7.16 16.85
C ASN A 465 8.58 -7.36 15.48
N ALA A 466 9.86 -6.98 15.40
CA ALA A 466 10.70 -7.03 14.22
C ALA A 466 10.68 -8.43 13.61
N THR A 467 10.64 -9.46 14.46
CA THR A 467 10.50 -10.85 14.08
C THR A 467 9.19 -11.11 13.35
N GLU A 468 8.04 -10.61 13.81
CA GLU A 468 6.77 -10.77 13.10
C GLU A 468 6.73 -10.02 11.77
N MET A 469 7.30 -8.82 11.69
CA MET A 469 7.35 -8.04 10.45
C MET A 469 8.28 -8.69 9.43
N ALA A 470 9.49 -9.05 9.83
CA ALA A 470 10.44 -9.79 9.01
C ALA A 470 9.86 -11.14 8.59
N ARG A 471 9.12 -11.84 9.47
CA ARG A 471 8.43 -13.09 9.11
C ARG A 471 7.36 -12.88 8.03
N ARG A 472 6.58 -11.80 8.12
CA ARG A 472 5.60 -11.44 7.07
C ARG A 472 6.30 -11.12 5.75
N LYS A 473 7.41 -10.38 5.80
CA LYS A 473 8.18 -10.03 4.61
C LYS A 473 8.87 -11.26 3.99
N PHE A 474 9.36 -12.17 4.84
CA PHE A 474 9.97 -13.43 4.43
C PHE A 474 9.00 -14.34 3.68
N ARG A 475 7.69 -14.27 3.96
CA ARG A 475 6.68 -14.98 3.15
C ARG A 475 6.80 -14.61 1.67
N ASP A 476 6.93 -13.33 1.38
CA ASP A 476 6.98 -12.84 0.01
C ASP A 476 8.32 -13.26 -0.65
N ILE A 477 9.43 -13.10 0.08
CA ILE A 477 10.77 -13.57 -0.32
C ILE A 477 10.78 -15.08 -0.60
N ALA A 478 10.16 -15.88 0.26
CA ALA A 478 10.07 -17.33 0.13
C ALA A 478 9.24 -17.75 -1.10
N ILE A 479 8.20 -16.99 -1.45
CA ILE A 479 7.43 -17.22 -2.68
C ILE A 479 8.28 -16.85 -3.91
N ILE A 480 8.94 -15.69 -3.91
CA ILE A 480 9.76 -15.20 -5.02
C ILE A 480 10.97 -16.11 -5.27
N ALA A 481 11.67 -16.54 -4.22
CA ALA A 481 12.76 -17.52 -4.30
C ALA A 481 12.28 -18.95 -4.64
N GLY A 482 10.96 -19.16 -4.68
CA GLY A 482 10.31 -20.44 -4.97
C GLY A 482 10.46 -21.49 -3.87
N LEU A 483 10.74 -21.09 -2.63
CA LEU A 483 10.72 -21.99 -1.47
C LEU A 483 9.29 -22.47 -1.14
N VAL A 484 8.29 -21.65 -1.47
CA VAL A 484 6.88 -21.94 -1.20
C VAL A 484 6.09 -21.91 -2.51
N PHE A 485 5.48 -23.05 -2.85
CA PHE A 485 4.59 -23.17 -4.00
C PHE A 485 3.19 -22.64 -3.69
N THR A 486 2.62 -21.78 -4.53
CA THR A 486 1.32 -21.11 -4.29
C THR A 486 0.11 -21.88 -4.85
N GLY A 487 0.34 -22.98 -5.56
CA GLY A 487 -0.70 -23.82 -6.14
C GLY A 487 -0.83 -23.69 -7.65
N MET A 488 -1.73 -24.48 -8.23
CA MET A 488 -1.97 -24.52 -9.67
C MET A 488 -3.14 -23.60 -10.06
N PRO A 489 -3.23 -23.15 -11.33
CA PRO A 489 -4.40 -22.44 -11.82
C PRO A 489 -5.71 -23.18 -11.49
N GLY A 490 -6.65 -22.51 -10.85
CA GLY A 490 -7.93 -23.08 -10.39
C GLY A 490 -7.85 -23.95 -9.12
N LYS A 491 -6.65 -24.23 -8.60
CA LYS A 491 -6.40 -24.94 -7.34
C LYS A 491 -5.29 -24.25 -6.53
N PRO A 492 -5.50 -23.01 -6.06
CA PRO A 492 -4.53 -22.33 -5.21
C PRO A 492 -4.42 -23.03 -3.85
N ILE A 493 -3.22 -23.03 -3.27
CA ILE A 493 -3.03 -23.44 -1.89
C ILE A 493 -3.59 -22.35 -0.99
N LYS A 494 -4.32 -22.73 0.07
CA LYS A 494 -4.91 -21.75 1.01
C LYS A 494 -3.81 -20.91 1.65
N THR A 495 -4.04 -19.61 1.79
CA THR A 495 -3.05 -18.67 2.36
C THR A 495 -2.56 -19.08 3.75
N LYS A 496 -3.43 -19.68 4.58
CA LYS A 496 -3.02 -20.24 5.89
C LYS A 496 -1.92 -21.30 5.78
N HIS A 497 -1.97 -22.18 4.78
CA HIS A 497 -0.93 -23.20 4.57
C HIS A 497 0.36 -22.59 4.05
N LEU A 498 0.27 -21.61 3.14
CA LEU A 498 1.42 -20.86 2.66
C LEU A 498 2.13 -20.13 3.80
N GLN A 499 1.35 -19.44 4.66
CA GLN A 499 1.86 -18.76 5.84
C GLN A 499 2.56 -19.72 6.80
N SER A 500 1.95 -20.87 7.07
CA SER A 500 2.54 -21.89 7.94
C SER A 500 3.87 -22.43 7.38
N GLY A 501 3.95 -22.65 6.07
CA GLY A 501 5.19 -23.11 5.42
C GLY A 501 6.30 -22.07 5.47
N SER A 502 5.99 -20.81 5.10
CA SER A 502 6.98 -19.73 5.15
C SER A 502 7.42 -19.41 6.59
N GLN A 503 6.52 -19.52 7.56
CA GLN A 503 6.83 -19.27 8.96
C GLN A 503 7.78 -20.35 9.51
N LEU A 504 7.54 -21.62 9.19
CA LEU A 504 8.43 -22.70 9.59
C LEU A 504 9.84 -22.50 9.03
N LEU A 505 9.94 -22.17 7.73
CA LEU A 505 11.24 -21.88 7.09
C LEU A 505 11.95 -20.68 7.74
N PHE A 506 11.20 -19.62 8.07
CA PHE A 506 11.75 -18.45 8.76
C PHE A 506 12.30 -18.83 10.15
N GLU A 507 11.56 -19.63 10.92
CA GLU A 507 11.97 -20.07 12.26
C GLU A 507 13.21 -20.96 12.18
N VAL A 508 13.25 -21.91 11.24
CA VAL A 508 14.43 -22.77 10.99
C VAL A 508 15.65 -21.93 10.64
N PHE A 509 15.54 -20.98 9.70
CA PHE A 509 16.69 -20.14 9.35
C PHE A 509 17.11 -19.26 10.52
N ARG A 510 16.18 -18.67 11.26
CA ARG A 510 16.52 -17.85 12.43
C ARG A 510 17.27 -18.65 13.49
N ASP A 511 16.84 -19.87 13.76
CA ASP A 511 17.36 -20.66 14.87
C ASP A 511 18.65 -21.43 14.49
N PHE A 512 18.84 -21.78 13.21
CA PHE A 512 19.95 -22.63 12.76
C PHE A 512 20.87 -22.00 11.68
N GLU A 513 20.43 -20.96 10.96
CA GLU A 513 21.20 -20.27 9.90
C GLU A 513 21.00 -18.74 9.94
N PRO A 514 21.42 -18.04 11.01
CA PRO A 514 21.21 -16.60 11.13
C PRO A 514 21.92 -15.77 10.03
N ASP A 515 22.89 -16.36 9.32
CA ASP A 515 23.58 -15.78 8.18
C ASP A 515 22.94 -16.09 6.82
N ASN A 516 21.81 -16.79 6.79
CA ASN A 516 21.05 -17.07 5.57
C ASN A 516 20.66 -15.75 4.86
N LEU A 517 21.01 -15.62 3.58
CA LEU A 517 20.84 -14.36 2.84
C LEU A 517 19.37 -13.97 2.65
N LEU A 518 18.45 -14.94 2.54
CA LEU A 518 17.01 -14.67 2.42
C LEU A 518 16.41 -14.22 3.76
N LEU A 519 16.92 -14.76 4.87
CA LEU A 519 16.55 -14.29 6.21
C LEU A 519 17.02 -12.84 6.43
N GLN A 520 18.29 -12.56 6.12
CA GLN A 520 18.85 -11.21 6.24
C GLN A 520 18.13 -10.21 5.33
N GLN A 521 17.82 -10.61 4.09
CA GLN A 521 17.01 -9.81 3.17
C GLN A 521 15.64 -9.48 3.78
N ALA A 522 14.99 -10.41 4.48
CA ALA A 522 13.70 -10.14 5.12
C ALA A 522 13.76 -9.05 6.19
N TYR A 523 14.84 -9.01 6.98
CA TYR A 523 15.07 -7.92 7.92
C TYR A 523 15.40 -6.60 7.20
N THR A 524 16.30 -6.63 6.21
CA THR A 524 16.68 -5.43 5.44
C THR A 524 15.50 -4.81 4.70
N GLU A 525 14.62 -5.61 4.08
CA GLU A 525 13.46 -5.06 3.36
C GLU A 525 12.29 -4.70 4.29
N THR A 526 12.41 -4.96 5.59
CA THR A 526 11.42 -4.55 6.61
C THR A 526 11.72 -3.15 7.17
N PHE A 527 13.00 -2.75 7.21
CA PHE A 527 13.48 -1.57 7.95
C PHE A 527 14.14 -0.50 7.09
#